data_AF-A0A7C3J462-F1
#
_entry.id   AF-A0A7C3J462-F1
#
_cell.length_a   1.000
_cell.length_b   1.000
_cell.length_c   1.000
_cell.angle_alpha   90.00
_cell.angle_beta   90.00
_cell.angle_gamma   90.00
#
_symmetry.space_group_name_H-M   'P 1'
#
loop_
_entity.id
_entity.type
_entity.pdbx_description
1 polymer ?
#
loop_
_entity_poly.entity_id
_entity_poly.type
_entity_poly.pdbx_seq_one_letter_code
_entity_poly.pdbx_strand_id
1 'polypeptide(L)'
;MIKPSVRIENVVASVTMNQSIDLDAISGNVPGVEYNPEQFPGLVYRLSKPRTATLIFSSGKMVCTGAKSEKEVHNAVKKIINNLKDRNIVIIGAPEIQIQNIVASANLNAEVNLEKAAFLLENVMYEPEQFPGLIYRMDQPKVVLLIFSSGKMVCTGAKHEDEVKVAVEKIYQKLKDLGVLYEE
;
A
#
# COMPACT_ATOMS: atom_id res chain seq x y z
N MET A 1 -12.00 24.99 11.66
CA MET A 1 -11.64 24.25 10.42
C MET A 1 -11.23 22.85 10.81
N ILE A 2 -11.98 21.86 10.35
CA ILE A 2 -11.69 20.45 10.60
C ILE A 2 -10.62 20.01 9.59
N LYS A 3 -9.48 19.53 10.08
CA LYS A 3 -8.38 19.08 9.23
C LYS A 3 -8.72 17.73 8.55
N PRO A 4 -8.15 17.43 7.38
CA PRO A 4 -8.28 16.11 6.79
C PRO A 4 -7.76 15.02 7.73
N SER A 5 -8.39 13.84 7.67
CA SER A 5 -7.93 12.64 8.36
C SER A 5 -7.38 11.62 7.36
N VAL A 6 -6.35 10.86 7.75
CA VAL A 6 -5.68 9.88 6.90
C VAL A 6 -5.55 8.57 7.66
N ARG A 7 -5.77 7.45 6.97
CA ARG A 7 -5.59 6.10 7.49
C ARG A 7 -4.92 5.21 6.44
N ILE A 8 -3.80 4.60 6.79
CA ILE A 8 -3.14 3.61 5.93
C ILE A 8 -4.00 2.34 5.91
N GLU A 9 -4.37 1.90 4.72
CA GLU A 9 -5.17 0.69 4.51
C GLU A 9 -4.30 -0.50 4.10
N ASN A 10 -3.23 -0.26 3.35
CA ASN A 10 -2.30 -1.30 2.93
C ASN A 10 -0.90 -0.75 2.61
N VAL A 11 0.13 -1.51 2.96
CA VAL A 11 1.52 -1.31 2.57
C VAL A 11 2.01 -2.57 1.85
N VAL A 12 2.53 -2.38 0.64
CA VAL A 12 3.15 -3.43 -0.17
C VAL A 12 4.65 -3.20 -0.22
N ALA A 13 5.41 -4.25 0.07
CA ALA A 13 6.87 -4.21 0.03
C ALA A 13 7.44 -5.40 -0.70
N SER A 14 8.55 -5.18 -1.40
CA SER A 14 9.41 -6.25 -1.89
C SER A 14 10.54 -6.47 -0.89
N VAL A 15 10.95 -7.73 -0.74
CA VAL A 15 12.11 -8.11 0.05
C VAL A 15 13.05 -8.92 -0.84
N THR A 16 14.36 -8.68 -0.69
CA THR A 16 15.39 -9.45 -1.39
C THR A 16 16.31 -10.10 -0.36
N MET A 17 16.44 -11.42 -0.43
CA MET A 17 17.31 -12.21 0.45
C MET A 17 18.73 -12.43 -0.11
N ASN A 18 19.00 -12.02 -1.36
CA ASN A 18 20.28 -12.19 -2.06
C ASN A 18 20.82 -13.64 -2.07
N GLN A 19 19.91 -14.61 -2.06
CA GLN A 19 20.19 -16.05 -2.14
C GLN A 19 19.01 -16.80 -2.77
N SER A 20 19.24 -18.00 -3.27
CA SER A 20 18.14 -18.91 -3.57
C SER A 20 17.52 -19.48 -2.29
N ILE A 21 16.24 -19.82 -2.38
CA ILE A 21 15.46 -20.42 -1.30
C ILE A 21 14.81 -21.70 -1.81
N ASP A 22 15.01 -22.78 -1.08
CA ASP A 22 14.35 -24.06 -1.34
C ASP A 22 12.90 -24.02 -0.80
N LEU A 23 11.94 -23.83 -1.71
CA LEU A 23 10.52 -23.71 -1.36
C LEU A 23 9.92 -25.05 -0.92
N ASP A 24 10.43 -26.17 -1.43
CA ASP A 24 10.00 -27.52 -1.04
C ASP A 24 10.41 -27.81 0.40
N ALA A 25 11.65 -27.45 0.77
CA ALA A 25 12.13 -27.53 2.14
C ALA A 25 11.29 -26.64 3.09
N ILE A 26 10.89 -25.44 2.67
CA ILE A 26 9.99 -24.60 3.49
C ILE A 26 8.61 -25.25 3.62
N SER A 27 8.02 -25.69 2.52
CA SER A 27 6.69 -26.32 2.51
C SER A 27 6.61 -27.55 3.40
N GLY A 28 7.66 -28.38 3.41
CA GLY A 28 7.73 -29.58 4.25
C GLY A 28 7.96 -29.31 5.75
N ASN A 29 8.60 -28.19 6.11
CA ASN A 29 9.03 -27.91 7.49
C ASN A 29 8.24 -26.80 8.19
N VAL A 30 7.53 -25.95 7.45
CA VAL A 30 6.81 -24.79 7.99
C VAL A 30 5.31 -25.01 7.90
N PRO A 31 4.58 -25.13 9.02
CA PRO A 31 3.15 -25.34 8.99
C PRO A 31 2.39 -24.10 8.52
N GLY A 32 1.29 -24.30 7.81
CA GLY A 32 0.36 -23.23 7.41
C GLY A 32 0.82 -22.38 6.22
N VAL A 33 1.85 -22.83 5.49
CA VAL A 33 2.22 -22.27 4.18
C VAL A 33 1.47 -23.00 3.06
N GLU A 34 1.19 -22.30 1.97
CA GLU A 34 0.55 -22.88 0.77
C GLU A 34 1.57 -22.84 -0.37
N TYR A 35 1.94 -23.99 -0.94
CA TYR A 35 2.85 -24.07 -2.08
C TYR A 35 2.37 -25.13 -3.07
N ASN A 36 2.03 -24.68 -4.28
CA ASN A 36 1.70 -25.53 -5.41
C ASN A 36 2.29 -24.91 -6.69
N PRO A 37 3.51 -25.30 -7.10
CA PRO A 37 4.22 -24.68 -8.22
C PRO A 37 3.50 -24.84 -9.58
N GLU A 38 2.62 -25.83 -9.74
CA GLU A 38 1.81 -25.98 -10.95
C GLU A 38 0.73 -24.89 -11.08
N GLN A 39 0.24 -24.36 -9.95
CA GLN A 39 -0.77 -23.29 -9.91
C GLN A 39 -0.13 -21.90 -9.78
N PHE A 40 0.89 -21.77 -8.94
CA PHE A 40 1.57 -20.51 -8.68
C PHE A 40 3.02 -20.75 -8.26
N PRO A 41 4.01 -20.09 -8.90
CA PRO A 41 5.44 -20.39 -8.69
C PRO A 41 6.00 -19.93 -7.32
N GLY A 42 5.22 -19.22 -6.52
CA GLY A 42 5.63 -18.75 -5.19
C GLY A 42 4.96 -19.51 -4.06
N LEU A 43 5.63 -19.60 -2.92
CA LEU A 43 5.05 -20.07 -1.67
C LEU A 43 4.30 -18.92 -0.97
N VAL A 44 3.08 -19.18 -0.51
CA VAL A 44 2.26 -18.20 0.23
C VAL A 44 2.42 -18.43 1.73
N TYR A 45 3.01 -17.45 2.40
CA TYR A 45 3.20 -17.42 3.85
C TYR A 45 2.21 -16.42 4.46
N ARG A 46 1.35 -16.87 5.39
CA ARG A 46 0.40 -15.99 6.08
C ARG A 46 0.77 -15.82 7.55
N LEU A 47 0.80 -14.57 8.02
CA LEU A 47 0.90 -14.23 9.44
C LEU A 47 -0.44 -13.72 9.95
N SER A 48 -0.78 -14.06 11.20
CA SER A 48 -1.97 -13.53 11.88
C SER A 48 -1.72 -12.18 12.57
N LYS A 49 -0.51 -11.94 13.06
CA LYS A 49 -0.10 -10.70 13.74
C LYS A 49 1.34 -10.30 13.39
N PRO A 50 1.58 -9.22 12.62
CA PRO A 50 0.58 -8.45 11.86
C PRO A 50 -0.14 -9.35 10.84
N ARG A 51 -1.36 -8.99 10.44
CA ARG A 51 -2.12 -9.78 9.47
C ARG A 51 -1.58 -9.50 8.07
N THR A 52 -0.67 -10.34 7.60
CA THR A 52 0.03 -10.16 6.32
C THR A 52 0.05 -11.43 5.50
N ALA A 53 0.09 -11.28 4.18
CA ALA A 53 0.44 -12.35 3.25
C ALA A 53 1.79 -12.02 2.61
N THR A 54 2.68 -12.99 2.56
CA THR A 54 3.99 -12.85 1.92
C THR A 54 4.16 -13.96 0.89
N LEU A 55 4.39 -13.56 -0.35
CA LEU A 55 4.74 -14.46 -1.45
C LEU A 55 6.26 -14.64 -1.42
N ILE A 56 6.76 -15.86 -1.39
CA ILE A 56 8.19 -16.19 -1.36
C ILE A 56 8.53 -16.95 -2.63
N PHE A 57 9.53 -16.47 -3.37
CA PHE A 57 9.97 -17.10 -4.62
C PHE A 57 11.32 -17.78 -4.42
N SER A 58 11.59 -18.83 -5.21
CA SER A 58 12.85 -19.59 -5.15
C SER A 58 14.10 -18.74 -5.44
N SER A 59 13.93 -17.60 -6.10
CA SER A 59 14.97 -16.58 -6.32
C SER A 59 15.40 -15.81 -5.07
N GLY A 60 14.71 -16.00 -3.93
CA GLY A 60 14.91 -15.20 -2.72
C GLY A 60 14.21 -13.86 -2.71
N LYS A 61 13.43 -13.55 -3.76
CA LYS A 61 12.50 -12.42 -3.75
C LYS A 61 11.28 -12.77 -2.91
N MET A 62 10.77 -11.79 -2.16
CA MET A 62 9.52 -11.90 -1.44
C MET A 62 8.65 -10.66 -1.71
N VAL A 63 7.34 -10.82 -1.69
CA VAL A 63 6.37 -9.72 -1.77
C VAL A 63 5.47 -9.79 -0.56
N CYS A 64 5.57 -8.82 0.34
CA CYS A 64 4.77 -8.70 1.55
C CYS A 64 3.63 -7.69 1.32
N THR A 65 2.39 -8.08 1.66
CA THR A 65 1.19 -7.25 1.56
C THR A 65 0.25 -7.47 2.75
N GLY A 66 -0.66 -6.54 3.00
CA GLY A 66 -1.66 -6.57 4.08
C GLY A 66 -1.26 -5.81 5.34
N ALA A 67 -0.01 -5.33 5.43
CA ALA A 67 0.45 -4.50 6.54
C ALA A 67 -0.21 -3.12 6.51
N LYS A 68 -0.40 -2.50 7.68
CA LYS A 68 -0.99 -1.16 7.82
C LYS A 68 0.02 -0.07 8.17
N SER A 69 1.31 -0.40 8.16
CA SER A 69 2.41 0.55 8.28
C SER A 69 3.70 -0.05 7.74
N GLU A 70 4.67 0.80 7.42
CA GLU A 70 6.04 0.40 7.08
C GLU A 70 6.63 -0.43 8.22
N LYS A 71 6.42 -0.01 9.47
CA LYS A 71 6.85 -0.73 10.67
C LYS A 71 6.28 -2.15 10.74
N GLU A 72 5.00 -2.33 10.40
CA GLU A 72 4.38 -3.66 10.37
C GLU A 72 5.01 -4.56 9.30
N VAL A 73 5.37 -4.03 8.12
CA VAL A 73 6.14 -4.77 7.10
C VAL A 73 7.46 -5.26 7.68
N HIS A 74 8.26 -4.38 8.28
CA HIS A 74 9.56 -4.76 8.87
C HIS A 74 9.39 -5.86 9.93
N ASN A 75 8.37 -5.75 10.78
CA ASN A 75 8.06 -6.76 11.79
C ASN A 75 7.61 -8.10 11.17
N ALA A 76 6.79 -8.07 10.12
CA ALA A 76 6.32 -9.26 9.42
C ALA A 76 7.49 -10.02 8.79
N VAL A 77 8.35 -9.31 8.04
CA VAL A 77 9.53 -9.89 7.38
C VAL A 77 10.49 -10.48 8.42
N LYS A 78 10.77 -9.75 9.51
CA LYS A 78 11.61 -10.25 10.61
C LYS A 78 11.05 -11.53 11.24
N LYS A 79 9.72 -11.60 11.46
CA LYS A 79 9.07 -12.80 12.00
C LYS A 79 9.19 -13.99 11.04
N ILE A 80 8.94 -13.77 9.74
CA ILE A 80 9.07 -14.84 8.75
C ILE A 80 10.51 -15.37 8.73
N ILE A 81 11.51 -14.49 8.67
CA ILE A 81 12.92 -14.90 8.63
C ILE A 81 13.31 -15.67 9.88
N ASN A 82 12.87 -15.24 11.07
CA ASN A 82 13.13 -15.98 12.30
C ASN A 82 12.48 -17.37 12.26
N ASN A 83 11.21 -17.47 11.85
CA ASN A 83 10.52 -18.74 11.73
C ASN A 83 11.21 -19.70 10.74
N LEU A 84 11.75 -19.17 9.63
CA LEU A 84 12.53 -19.96 8.68
C LEU A 84 13.82 -20.49 9.33
N LYS A 85 14.56 -19.62 10.03
CA LYS A 85 15.80 -19.99 10.74
C LYS A 85 15.54 -21.03 11.83
N ASP A 86 14.47 -20.89 12.60
CA ASP A 86 14.06 -21.83 13.66
C ASP A 86 13.71 -23.23 13.11
N ARG A 87 13.45 -23.34 11.80
CA ARG A 87 13.18 -24.58 11.07
C ARG A 87 14.39 -25.06 10.26
N ASN A 88 15.58 -24.58 10.61
CA ASN A 88 16.86 -24.91 9.96
C ASN A 88 16.95 -24.52 8.47
N ILE A 89 16.11 -23.58 8.01
CA ILE A 89 16.26 -22.99 6.68
C ILE A 89 17.39 -21.97 6.73
N VAL A 90 18.40 -22.18 5.88
CA VAL A 90 19.60 -21.34 5.85
C VAL A 90 19.27 -19.99 5.23
N ILE A 91 19.41 -18.93 6.03
CA ILE A 91 19.25 -17.54 5.62
C ILE A 91 20.57 -16.79 5.86
N ILE A 92 21.23 -16.40 4.77
CA ILE A 92 22.50 -15.70 4.71
C ILE A 92 22.22 -14.19 4.62
N GLY A 93 22.86 -13.41 5.49
CA GLY A 93 22.76 -11.96 5.46
C GLY A 93 21.43 -11.41 5.97
N ALA A 94 21.23 -10.11 5.72
CA ALA A 94 20.04 -9.37 6.11
C ALA A 94 19.12 -9.14 4.91
N PRO A 95 17.79 -9.18 5.10
CA PRO A 95 16.84 -8.85 4.04
C PRO A 95 16.94 -7.38 3.65
N GLU A 96 16.94 -7.11 2.34
CA GLU A 96 16.72 -5.76 1.83
C GLU A 96 15.23 -5.53 1.63
N ILE A 97 14.64 -4.59 2.36
CA ILE A 97 13.20 -4.29 2.28
C ILE A 97 13.01 -2.97 1.55
N GLN A 98 12.14 -2.97 0.54
CA GLN A 98 11.76 -1.77 -0.21
C GLN A 98 10.24 -1.65 -0.26
N ILE A 99 9.72 -0.51 0.20
CA ILE A 99 8.31 -0.19 0.07
C ILE A 99 8.01 0.12 -1.41
N GLN A 100 7.05 -0.61 -1.96
CA GLN A 100 6.67 -0.49 -3.37
C GLN A 100 5.44 0.39 -3.55
N ASN A 101 4.48 0.30 -2.63
CA ASN A 101 3.25 1.07 -2.66
C ASN A 101 2.61 1.18 -1.29
N ILE A 102 2.02 2.33 -1.01
CA ILE A 102 1.15 2.58 0.14
C ILE A 102 -0.21 3.02 -0.38
N VAL A 103 -1.25 2.35 0.12
CA VAL A 103 -2.65 2.71 -0.11
C VAL A 103 -3.23 3.25 1.19
N ALA A 104 -3.85 4.42 1.12
CA ALA A 104 -4.48 5.07 2.25
C ALA A 104 -5.89 5.54 1.89
N SER A 105 -6.78 5.49 2.87
CA SER A 105 -8.04 6.22 2.85
C SER A 105 -7.85 7.57 3.54
N ALA A 106 -8.63 8.56 3.14
CA ALA A 106 -8.68 9.85 3.77
C ALA A 106 -10.09 10.43 3.76
N ASN A 107 -10.35 11.36 4.66
CA ASN A 107 -11.58 12.15 4.67
C ASN A 107 -11.20 13.63 4.76
N LEU A 108 -11.62 14.42 3.77
CA LEU A 108 -11.44 15.87 3.73
C LEU A 108 -12.32 16.60 4.74
N ASN A 109 -13.33 15.92 5.31
CA ASN A 109 -14.31 16.46 6.24
C ASN A 109 -15.06 17.68 5.67
N ALA A 110 -15.32 17.65 4.35
CA ALA A 110 -16.08 18.62 3.58
C ALA A 110 -16.58 17.94 2.30
N GLU A 111 -17.73 18.35 1.78
CA GLU A 111 -18.18 17.91 0.46
C GLU A 111 -17.37 18.60 -0.64
N VAL A 112 -17.27 17.95 -1.81
CA VAL A 112 -16.48 18.43 -2.95
C VAL A 112 -17.38 18.56 -4.18
N ASN A 113 -17.40 19.76 -4.78
CA ASN A 113 -17.98 19.97 -6.10
C ASN A 113 -17.08 19.34 -7.18
N LEU A 114 -17.31 18.07 -7.53
CA LEU A 114 -16.45 17.34 -8.46
C LEU A 114 -16.47 17.92 -9.88
N GLU A 115 -17.62 18.40 -10.36
CA GLU A 115 -17.75 19.02 -11.69
C GLU A 115 -16.90 20.28 -11.80
N LYS A 116 -17.05 21.19 -10.81
CA LYS A 116 -16.27 22.42 -10.76
C LYS A 116 -14.78 22.14 -10.52
N ALA A 117 -14.46 21.15 -9.68
CA ALA A 117 -13.07 20.72 -9.47
C ALA A 117 -12.45 20.16 -10.76
N ALA A 118 -13.18 19.33 -11.53
CA ALA A 118 -12.72 18.78 -12.79
C ALA A 118 -12.43 19.86 -13.85
N PHE A 119 -13.22 20.93 -13.85
CA PHE A 119 -13.01 22.07 -14.74
C PHE A 119 -11.80 22.93 -14.34
N LEU A 120 -11.53 23.09 -13.05
CA LEU A 120 -10.50 24.00 -12.52
C LEU A 120 -9.14 23.34 -12.26
N LEU A 121 -9.11 22.02 -12.07
CA LEU A 121 -7.89 21.27 -11.82
C LEU A 121 -7.27 20.78 -13.12
N GLU A 122 -5.96 20.86 -13.21
CA GLU A 122 -5.18 20.12 -14.21
C GLU A 122 -4.91 18.67 -13.73
N ASN A 123 -4.56 17.80 -14.68
CA ASN A 123 -4.22 16.38 -14.42
C ASN A 123 -5.34 15.58 -13.74
N VAL A 124 -6.58 15.88 -14.11
CA VAL A 124 -7.79 15.23 -13.63
C VAL A 124 -8.50 14.44 -14.70
N MET A 125 -9.21 13.41 -14.27
CA MET A 125 -10.19 12.70 -15.06
C MET A 125 -11.45 12.50 -14.22
N TYR A 126 -12.59 12.96 -14.71
CA TYR A 126 -13.87 12.81 -14.06
C TYR A 126 -14.94 12.47 -15.10
N GLU A 127 -15.31 11.20 -15.13
CA GLU A 127 -16.31 10.64 -16.05
C GLU A 127 -17.33 9.88 -15.20
N PRO A 128 -18.33 10.56 -14.59
CA PRO A 128 -19.19 9.98 -13.56
C PRO A 128 -19.98 8.76 -14.01
N GLU A 129 -20.24 8.62 -15.31
CA GLU A 129 -20.87 7.43 -15.89
C GLU A 129 -19.95 6.20 -15.89
N GLN A 130 -18.63 6.40 -15.92
CA GLN A 130 -17.62 5.35 -15.91
C GLN A 130 -17.08 5.08 -14.50
N PHE A 131 -16.87 6.13 -13.71
CA PHE A 131 -16.35 6.06 -12.35
C PHE A 131 -16.86 7.25 -11.50
N PRO A 132 -17.44 7.01 -10.31
CA PRO A 132 -18.10 8.06 -9.52
C PRO A 132 -17.14 9.05 -8.83
N GLY A 133 -15.83 8.82 -8.87
CA GLY A 133 -14.84 9.70 -8.24
C GLY A 133 -14.03 10.49 -9.26
N LEU A 134 -13.51 11.64 -8.85
CA LEU A 134 -12.50 12.37 -9.61
C LEU A 134 -11.13 11.73 -9.40
N ILE A 135 -10.42 11.41 -10.48
CA ILE A 135 -9.05 10.89 -10.44
C ILE A 135 -8.09 12.05 -10.65
N TYR A 136 -7.32 12.39 -9.62
CA TYR A 136 -6.29 13.43 -9.68
C TYR A 136 -4.89 12.80 -9.65
N ARG A 137 -4.06 13.12 -10.64
CA ARG A 137 -2.65 12.66 -10.69
C ARG A 137 -1.75 13.77 -10.16
N MET A 138 -1.09 13.51 -9.04
CA MET A 138 -0.13 14.42 -8.42
C MET A 138 1.29 14.01 -8.79
N ASP A 139 2.11 14.98 -9.21
CA ASP A 139 3.52 14.71 -9.55
C ASP A 139 4.44 14.71 -8.34
N GLN A 140 4.16 15.52 -7.31
CA GLN A 140 4.98 15.64 -6.11
C GLN A 140 4.14 15.75 -4.82
N PRO A 141 4.12 14.69 -3.98
CA PRO A 141 4.66 13.35 -4.24
C PRO A 141 3.94 12.66 -5.41
N LYS A 142 4.61 11.71 -6.06
CA LYS A 142 4.06 11.00 -7.23
C LYS A 142 2.97 10.02 -6.79
N VAL A 143 1.72 10.47 -6.77
CA VAL A 143 0.56 9.70 -6.29
C VAL A 143 -0.67 9.90 -7.17
N VAL A 144 -1.62 8.98 -7.05
CA VAL A 144 -2.96 9.10 -7.62
C VAL A 144 -3.97 9.21 -6.48
N LEU A 145 -4.84 10.21 -6.57
CA LEU A 145 -5.91 10.48 -5.62
C LEU A 145 -7.25 10.20 -6.28
N LEU A 146 -8.10 9.42 -5.63
CA LEU A 146 -9.50 9.22 -6.02
C LEU A 146 -10.36 10.00 -5.02
N ILE A 147 -11.03 11.05 -5.47
CA ILE A 147 -11.77 12.00 -4.63
C ILE A 147 -13.26 11.84 -4.92
N PHE A 148 -14.07 11.63 -3.88
CA PHE A 148 -15.51 11.48 -4.01
C PHE A 148 -16.22 12.75 -3.54
N SER A 149 -17.44 12.99 -4.03
CA SER A 149 -18.25 14.16 -3.68
C SER A 149 -18.47 14.29 -2.17
N SER A 150 -18.56 13.17 -1.45
CA SER A 150 -18.65 13.11 0.02
C SER A 150 -17.39 13.58 0.79
N GLY A 151 -16.31 13.95 0.12
CA GLY A 151 -15.03 14.27 0.78
C GLY A 151 -14.17 13.06 1.16
N LYS A 152 -14.71 11.84 1.01
CA LYS A 152 -13.90 10.61 1.09
C LYS A 152 -12.88 10.60 -0.04
N MET A 153 -11.71 10.04 0.24
CA MET A 153 -10.61 9.96 -0.71
C MET A 153 -9.80 8.66 -0.55
N VAL A 154 -9.23 8.18 -1.65
CA VAL A 154 -8.20 7.13 -1.66
C VAL A 154 -6.92 7.71 -2.24
N CYS A 155 -5.79 7.48 -1.58
CA CYS A 155 -4.46 7.83 -2.05
C CYS A 155 -3.64 6.56 -2.30
N THR A 156 -3.03 6.44 -3.48
CA THR A 156 -2.17 5.31 -3.86
C THR A 156 -0.95 5.78 -4.66
N GLY A 157 0.14 5.03 -4.62
CA GLY A 157 1.39 5.31 -5.35
C GLY A 157 2.53 5.81 -4.47
N ALA A 158 2.25 6.22 -3.24
CA ALA A 158 3.25 6.68 -2.28
C ALA A 158 4.19 5.52 -1.86
N LYS A 159 5.45 5.85 -1.55
CA LYS A 159 6.44 4.89 -1.03
C LYS A 159 6.82 5.16 0.43
N HIS A 160 6.41 6.29 0.97
CA HIS A 160 6.57 6.63 2.38
C HIS A 160 5.25 7.13 2.99
N GLU A 161 4.98 6.79 4.24
CA GLU A 161 3.74 7.18 4.92
C GLU A 161 3.55 8.72 4.98
N ASP A 162 4.64 9.47 5.08
CA ASP A 162 4.58 10.93 5.12
C ASP A 162 4.21 11.56 3.78
N GLU A 163 4.54 10.91 2.64
CA GLU A 163 4.11 11.36 1.32
C GLU A 163 2.59 11.34 1.20
N VAL A 164 1.92 10.35 1.80
CA VAL A 164 0.45 10.29 1.82
C VAL A 164 -0.12 11.52 2.53
N LYS A 165 0.40 11.88 3.71
CA LYS A 165 -0.07 13.04 4.48
C LYS A 165 0.14 14.34 3.70
N VAL A 166 1.32 14.49 3.08
CA VAL A 166 1.64 15.64 2.24
C VAL A 166 0.70 15.73 1.03
N ALA A 167 0.41 14.62 0.36
CA ALA A 167 -0.50 14.61 -0.78
C ALA A 167 -1.92 15.02 -0.39
N VAL A 168 -2.44 14.48 0.72
CA VAL A 168 -3.78 14.82 1.24
C VAL A 168 -3.88 16.29 1.59
N GLU A 169 -2.88 16.84 2.29
CA GLU A 169 -2.86 18.26 2.65
C GLU A 169 -2.77 19.17 1.41
N LYS A 170 -1.91 18.82 0.45
CA LYS A 170 -1.76 19.58 -0.81
C LYS A 170 -3.07 19.66 -1.60
N ILE A 171 -3.75 18.53 -1.78
CA ILE A 171 -5.01 18.54 -2.54
C ILE A 171 -6.13 19.25 -1.76
N TYR A 172 -6.18 19.09 -0.43
CA TYR A 172 -7.16 19.78 0.41
C TYR A 172 -7.02 21.30 0.27
N GLN A 173 -5.80 21.82 0.39
CA GLN A 173 -5.54 23.25 0.23
C GLN A 173 -5.89 23.74 -1.18
N LYS A 174 -5.55 22.97 -2.22
CA LYS A 174 -5.88 23.31 -3.61
C LYS A 174 -7.40 23.37 -3.85
N LEU A 175 -8.16 22.39 -3.36
CA LEU A 175 -9.62 22.38 -3.46
C LEU A 175 -10.25 23.54 -2.69
N LYS A 176 -9.69 23.88 -1.52
CA LYS A 176 -10.13 25.02 -0.72
C LYS A 176 -9.91 26.35 -1.45
N ASP A 177 -8.73 26.56 -2.02
CA ASP A 177 -8.37 27.79 -2.74
C ASP A 177 -9.23 27.99 -4.00
N LEU A 178 -9.67 26.90 -4.63
CA LEU A 178 -10.59 26.91 -5.77
C LEU A 178 -12.06 27.15 -5.37
N GLY A 179 -12.37 27.17 -4.08
CA GLY A 179 -13.74 27.33 -3.58
C GLY A 179 -14.67 26.22 -4.08
N VAL A 180 -14.19 24.97 -4.03
CA VAL A 180 -14.96 23.77 -4.41
C VAL A 180 -15.24 22.84 -3.23
N LEU A 181 -14.87 23.26 -2.02
CA LEU A 181 -15.23 22.57 -0.77
C LEU A 181 -16.45 23.25 -0.13
N TYR A 182 -17.40 22.43 0.31
CA TYR A 182 -18.54 22.87 1.12
C TYR A 182 -18.38 22.28 2.53
N GLU A 183 -18.14 23.16 3.51
CA GLU A 183 -18.15 22.78 4.93
C GLU A 183 -19.62 22.67 5.38
N GLU A 184 -19.95 21.61 6.13
CA GLU A 184 -21.22 21.53 6.88
C GLU A 184 -21.23 22.51 8.07
#